data_AF-A0A7G8IY74-F1
#
_entry.id   AF-A0A7G8IY74-F1
#
_cell.length_a   1.000
_cell.length_b   1.000
_cell.length_c   1.000
_cell.angle_alpha   90.00
_cell.angle_beta   90.00
_cell.angle_gamma   90.00
#
_symmetry.space_group_name_H-M   'P 1'
#
loop_
_entity.id
_entity.type
_entity.pdbx_description
1 polymer ?
#
loop_
_entity_poly.entity_id
_entity_poly.type
_entity_poly.pdbx_seq_one_letter_code
_entity_poly.pdbx_strand_id
1 'polypeptide(L)' 'MTLSTVLVYVSIPFVLVTLYFGTRNGFYNTDKYDGDGTAHKVLK' A
#
# COMPACT_ATOMS: atom_id res chain seq x y z
N MET A 1 -19.31 -2.02 -24.84
CA MET A 1 -18.40 -2.12 -23.68
C MET A 1 -19.23 -2.49 -22.46
N THR A 2 -18.89 -3.56 -21.74
CA THR A 2 -19.62 -3.97 -20.53
C THR A 2 -18.85 -3.58 -19.27
N LEU A 3 -19.51 -3.57 -18.12
CA LEU A 3 -18.87 -3.31 -16.83
C LEU A 3 -17.67 -4.23 -16.59
N SER A 4 -17.81 -5.52 -16.89
CA SER A 4 -16.73 -6.51 -16.78
C SER A 4 -15.48 -6.08 -17.56
N THR A 5 -15.63 -5.60 -18.80
CA THR A 5 -14.52 -5.11 -19.61
C THR A 5 -13.78 -3.94 -18.95
N VAL A 6 -14.52 -2.98 -18.36
CA VAL A 6 -13.93 -1.82 -17.65
C VAL A 6 -13.10 -2.29 -16.45
N LEU A 7 -13.67 -3.18 -15.62
CA LEU A 7 -13.00 -3.66 -14.42
C LEU A 7 -11.69 -4.39 -14.74
N VAL A 8 -11.66 -5.22 -15.79
CA VAL A 8 -10.43 -5.89 -16.21
C VAL A 8 -9.35 -4.88 -16.57
N TYR A 9 -9.67 -3.90 -17.43
CA TYR A 9 -8.68 -2.90 -17.84
C TYR A 9 -8.22 -1.97 -16.72
N VAL A 10 -9.08 -1.64 -15.75
CA VAL A 10 -8.72 -0.79 -14.60
C VAL A 10 -7.93 -1.56 -13.54
N SER A 11 -8.21 -2.85 -13.36
CA SER A 11 -7.51 -3.68 -12.37
C SER A 11 -6.01 -3.80 -12.65
N ILE A 12 -5.61 -3.84 -13.93
CA ILE A 12 -4.21 -3.97 -14.34
C ILE A 12 -3.36 -2.79 -13.85
N PRO A 13 -3.63 -1.52 -14.22
CA PRO A 13 -2.87 -0.39 -13.71
C PRO A 13 -3.05 -0.21 -12.20
N PHE A 14 -4.22 -0.55 -11.63
CA PHE A 14 -4.43 -0.49 -10.18
C PHE A 14 -3.42 -1.37 -9.42
N VAL A 15 -3.24 -2.64 -9.83
CA VAL A 15 -2.27 -3.54 -9.20
C VAL A 15 -0.83 -3.06 -9.41
N LEU A 16 -0.47 -2.64 -10.62
CA LEU A 16 0.87 -2.13 -10.91
C LEU A 16 1.22 -0.89 -10.07
N VAL A 17 0.28 0.05 -9.97
CA VAL A 17 0.44 1.27 -9.16
C VAL A 17 0.49 0.93 -7.67
N THR A 18 -0.31 -0.04 -7.21
CA THR A 18 -0.26 -0.53 -5.81
C THR A 18 1.12 -1.10 -5.47
N LEU A 19 1.68 -1.93 -6.35
CA LEU A 19 3.03 -2.47 -6.18
C LEU A 19 4.08 -1.36 -6.15
N TYR A 20 3.99 -0.39 -7.07
CA TYR A 20 4.90 0.75 -7.11
C TYR A 20 4.86 1.57 -5.81
N PHE A 21 3.67 1.99 -5.35
CA PHE A 21 3.53 2.76 -4.11
C PHE A 21 3.90 1.97 -2.86
N GLY A 22 3.71 0.64 -2.86
CA GLY A 22 4.17 -0.23 -1.78
C GLY A 22 5.69 -0.15 -1.56
N THR A 23 6.47 0.12 -2.60
CA THR A 23 7.93 0.33 -2.48
C THR A 23 8.34 1.74 -2.06
N ARG A 24 7.42 2.71 -2.12
CA ARG A 24 7.68 4.13 -1.84
C ARG A 24 7.27 4.51 -0.42
N ASN A 25 7.78 3.77 0.56
CA ASN A 25 7.54 4.06 1.96
C ASN A 25 8.51 5.13 2.47
N GLY A 26 8.07 5.94 3.45
CA GLY A 26 8.80 7.10 3.97
C GLY A 26 8.95 7.02 5.48
N PHE A 27 8.02 7.66 6.20
CA PHE A 27 8.07 7.82 7.66
C PHE A 27 8.33 6.49 8.41
N TYR A 28 7.65 5.42 8.02
CA TYR A 28 7.76 4.10 8.67
C TYR A 28 9.15 3.44 8.53
N ASN A 29 10.00 3.90 7.61
CA ASN A 29 11.37 3.40 7.42
C ASN A 29 12.43 4.31 8.09
N THR A 30 12.01 5.31 8.86
CA THR A 30 12.92 6.25 9.52
C THR A 30 13.10 5.90 10.98
N ASP A 31 14.22 6.32 11.57
CA ASP A 31 14.50 6.18 13.01
C ASP A 31 13.52 6.97 13.90
N LYS A 32 12.68 7.82 13.30
CA LYS A 32 11.63 8.58 14.00
C LYS A 32 10.35 7.76 14.20
N TYR A 33 10.23 6.61 13.53
CA TYR A 33 9.11 5.72 13.73
C TYR A 33 9.40 4.76 14.89
N ASP A 34 8.64 4.92 15.98
CA ASP A 34 8.83 4.18 17.23
C ASP A 34 7.77 3.08 17.46
N GLY A 35 6.92 2.83 16.46
CA GLY A 35 5.86 1.81 16.50
C GLY A 35 6.23 0.52 15.76
N ASP A 36 5.42 -0.53 15.94
CA ASP A 36 5.57 -1.82 15.24
C ASP A 36 4.51 -2.02 14.13
N GLY A 37 3.91 -0.95 13.62
CA GLY A 37 2.88 -1.01 12.57
C GLY A 37 1.44 -1.14 13.07
N THR A 38 1.19 -1.05 14.38
CA THR A 38 -0.16 -1.13 14.97
C THR A 38 -0.48 0.05 15.88
N ALA A 39 -1.76 0.24 16.20
CA ALA A 39 -2.21 1.35 17.06
C ALA A 39 -1.83 1.16 18.54
N HIS A 40 -1.57 -0.09 18.96
CA HIS A 40 -1.19 -0.39 20.33
C HIS A 40 0.33 -0.46 20.44
N LYS A 41 0.87 0.09 21.52
CA LYS A 41 2.30 -0.03 21.79
C LYS A 41 2.59 -1.46 22.22
N VAL A 42 3.39 -2.18 21.44
CA VAL A 42 3.89 -3.48 21.88
C VAL A 42 4.83 -3.20 23.06
N LEU A 43 4.51 -3.75 24.23
CA LEU A 43 5.40 -3.70 25.38
C LEU A 43 6.59 -4.63 25.06
N LYS A 44 7.70 -4.05 24.63
CA LYS A 44 8.99 -4.72 24.46
C LYS A 44 9.79 -4.65 25.76
#